data_AF-A0A2D6EXH6-F1
#
_entry.id   AF-A0A2D6EXH6-F1
#
_cell.length_a   1.000
_cell.length_b   1.000
_cell.length_c   1.000
_cell.angle_alpha   90.00
_cell.angle_beta   90.00
_cell.angle_gamma   90.00
#
_symmetry.space_group_name_H-M   'P 1'
#
loop_
_entity.id
_entity.type
_entity.pdbx_description
1 polymer ?
#
loop_
_entity_poly.entity_id
_entity_poly.type
_entity_poly.pdbx_seq_one_letter_code
_entity_poly.pdbx_strand_id
1 'polypeptide(L)' 'CIQLPDGLKQRAGEIASHLEKATDSTVLIWLGSCFGACDLPDVEGLGVDLLVQWGHAEWNF' A
#
# COMPACT_ATOMS: atom_id res chain seq x y z
N CYS A 1 -5.50 -1.09 2.20
CA CYS A 1 -4.78 -0.96 0.91
C CYS A 1 -3.30 -0.78 1.19
N ILE A 2 -2.44 -1.38 0.38
CA ILE A 2 -0.99 -1.18 0.46
C ILE A 2 -0.47 -0.56 -0.83
N GLN A 3 0.45 0.41 -0.69
CA GLN A 3 1.17 1.01 -1.82
C GLN A 3 2.68 0.78 -1.65
N LEU A 4 3.29 0.24 -2.71
CA LEU A 4 4.68 -0.20 -2.72
C LEU A 4 5.46 0.52 -3.82
N PRO A 5 6.71 0.96 -3.56
CA PRO A 5 7.63 1.36 -4.62
C PRO A 5 8.01 0.15 -5.48
N ASP A 6 8.45 0.38 -6.71
CA ASP A 6 8.70 -0.68 -7.70
C ASP A 6 9.64 -1.79 -7.18
N GLY A 7 10.66 -1.41 -6.40
CA GLY A 7 11.60 -2.37 -5.80
C GLY A 7 10.96 -3.34 -4.79
N LEU A 8 9.77 -3.04 -4.26
CA LEU A 8 9.05 -3.89 -3.30
C LEU A 8 7.81 -4.58 -3.91
N LYS A 9 7.33 -4.15 -5.09
CA LYS A 9 6.13 -4.73 -5.73
C LYS A 9 6.25 -6.24 -5.99
N GLN A 10 7.46 -6.75 -6.25
CA GLN A 10 7.70 -8.18 -6.43
C GLN A 10 7.33 -9.02 -5.20
N ARG A 11 7.30 -8.41 -4.00
CA ARG A 11 6.93 -9.06 -2.74
C ARG A 11 5.50 -8.73 -2.29
N ALA A 12 4.72 -8.02 -3.09
CA ALA A 12 3.39 -7.55 -2.69
C ALA A 12 2.45 -8.69 -2.25
N GLY A 13 2.47 -9.82 -2.96
CA GLY A 13 1.65 -10.98 -2.62
C GLY A 13 2.08 -11.67 -1.31
N GLU A 14 3.39 -11.74 -1.03
CA GLU A 14 3.91 -12.27 0.23
C GLU A 14 3.46 -11.39 1.41
N ILE A 15 3.59 -10.07 1.25
CA ILE A 15 3.19 -9.08 2.25
C ILE A 15 1.69 -9.12 2.51
N ALA A 16 0.87 -9.10 1.45
CA ALA A 16 -0.57 -9.20 1.56
C ALA A 16 -0.99 -10.49 2.28
N SER A 17 -0.45 -11.65 1.86
CA SER A 17 -0.77 -12.93 2.49
C SER A 17 -0.36 -12.97 3.96
N HIS A 18 0.76 -12.35 4.34
CA HIS A 18 1.18 -12.27 5.74
C HIS A 18 0.22 -11.42 6.57
N LEU A 19 -0.15 -10.24 6.07
CA LEU A 19 -1.09 -9.33 6.74
C LEU A 19 -2.46 -9.98 6.92
N GLU A 20 -3.04 -10.54 5.87
CA GLU A 20 -4.34 -11.22 5.91
C GLU A 20 -4.36 -12.46 6.82
N LYS A 21 -3.21 -13.10 7.07
CA LYS A 21 -3.11 -14.20 8.04
C LYS A 21 -2.96 -13.73 9.48
N ALA A 22 -2.35 -12.56 9.67
CA ALA A 22 -2.06 -12.00 10.99
C ALA A 22 -3.18 -11.11 11.52
N THR A 23 -4.13 -10.73 10.67
CA THR A 23 -5.23 -9.82 10.97
C THR A 23 -6.51 -10.32 10.29
N ASP A 24 -7.67 -9.76 10.68
CA ASP A 24 -8.95 -10.02 10.00
C ASP A 24 -9.20 -9.07 8.81
N SER A 25 -8.15 -8.46 8.25
CA SER A 25 -8.28 -7.50 7.14
C SER A 25 -8.19 -8.18 5.78
N THR A 26 -8.91 -7.65 4.78
CA THR A 26 -8.67 -7.94 3.36
C THR A 26 -7.68 -6.94 2.80
N VAL A 27 -6.65 -7.40 2.07
CA VAL A 27 -5.59 -6.53 1.55
C VAL A 27 -5.75 -6.25 0.06
N LEU A 28 -6.03 -4.99 -0.26
CA LEU A 28 -5.92 -4.46 -1.63
C LEU A 28 -4.49 -4.01 -1.92
N ILE A 29 -3.94 -4.40 -3.06
CA ILE A 29 -2.60 -4.01 -3.53
C ILE A 29 -2.76 -2.92 -4.60
N TRP A 30 -2.19 -1.74 -4.36
CA TRP A 30 -2.14 -0.69 -5.37
C TRP A 30 -1.10 -1.00 -6.44
N LEU A 31 -1.54 -1.22 -7.67
CA LEU A 31 -0.68 -1.55 -8.81
C LEU A 31 -0.21 -0.31 -9.61
N GLY A 32 -0.68 0.88 -9.26
CA GLY A 32 -0.25 2.14 -9.88
C GLY A 32 1.16 2.57 -9.49
N SER A 33 1.49 3.84 -9.75
CA SER A 33 2.77 4.42 -9.36
C SER A 33 2.92 4.52 -7.83
N CYS A 34 4.18 4.58 -7.41
CA CYS A 34 4.60 4.99 -6.08
C CYS A 34 6.04 5.51 -6.19
N PHE A 35 6.18 6.76 -6.63
CA PHE A 35 7.51 7.38 -6.81
C PHE A 35 8.07 7.98 -5.51
N GLY A 36 7.21 8.29 -4.54
CA GLY A 36 7.57 8.99 -3.31
C GLY A 36 6.36 9.19 -2.39
N ALA A 37 6.59 9.73 -1.19
CA ALA A 37 5.51 10.07 -0.25
C ALA A 37 4.51 11.13 -0.79
N CYS A 38 4.87 11.85 -1.85
CA CYS A 38 3.97 12.77 -2.55
C CYS A 38 2.99 12.07 -3.52
N ASP A 39 3.22 10.79 -3.85
CA ASP A 39 2.44 10.02 -4.83
C ASP A 39 1.41 9.15 -4.11
N LEU A 40 0.49 9.77 -3.36
CA LEU A 40 -0.58 9.04 -2.67
C LEU A 40 -1.72 8.70 -3.65
N PRO A 41 -2.21 7.45 -3.66
CA PRO A 41 -3.30 7.04 -4.51
C PRO A 41 -4.64 7.54 -3.98
N ASP A 42 -5.53 7.93 -4.88
CA ASP A 42 -6.93 8.13 -4.53
C ASP A 42 -7.59 6.76 -4.32
N VAL A 43 -7.96 6.49 -3.07
CA VAL A 43 -8.62 5.26 -2.65
C VAL A 43 -10.06 5.52 -2.19
N GLU A 44 -10.56 6.75 -2.35
CA GLU A 44 -11.92 7.10 -1.99
C GLU A 44 -12.90 6.27 -2.85
N GLY A 45 -13.95 5.74 -2.21
CA GLY A 45 -14.92 4.87 -2.88
C GLY A 45 -14.48 3.42 -3.09
N LEU A 46 -13.24 3.05 -2.77
CA LEU A 46 -12.78 1.64 -2.79
C LEU A 46 -13.10 0.88 -1.50
N GLY A 47 -13.72 1.52 -0.50
CA GLY A 47 -14.00 0.92 0.80
C GLY A 47 -12.75 0.61 1.62
N VAL A 48 -11.69 1.40 1.45
CA VAL A 48 -10.42 1.24 2.16
C VAL A 48 -10.46 2.01 3.48
N ASP A 49 -10.31 1.29 4.59
CA ASP A 49 -10.23 1.91 5.92
C ASP A 49 -8.84 2.46 6.26
N LEU A 50 -7.79 1.88 5.66
CA LEU A 50 -6.40 2.24 5.90
C LEU A 50 -5.54 2.06 4.65
N LEU A 51 -4.75 3.08 4.31
CA LEU A 51 -3.66 3.02 3.34
C LEU A 51 -2.32 2.94 4.07
N VAL A 52 -1.51 1.95 3.73
CA VAL A 52 -0.11 1.85 4.19
C VAL A 52 0.81 2.06 3.00
N GLN A 53 1.54 3.17 3.00
CA GLN A 53 2.56 3.48 1.99
C GLN A 53 3.95 3.17 2.53
N TRP A 54 4.72 2.38 1.80
CA TRP A 54 6.08 1.99 2.20
C TRP A 54 7.18 2.71 1.44
N GLY A 55 8.37 2.71 2.03
CA GLY A 55 9.61 3.14 1.37
C GLY A 55 9.90 4.63 1.47
N HIS A 56 9.06 5.40 2.17
CA HIS A 56 9.17 6.84 2.27
C HIS A 56 8.96 7.32 3.69
N ALA A 57 9.66 8.40 4.05
CA ALA A 57 9.31 9.19 5.24
C ALA A 57 8.04 10.02 4.94
N GLU A 58 7.40 10.52 6.00
CA GLU A 58 6.20 11.36 5.89
C GLU A 58 6.45 12.58 4.99
N TRP A 59 5.46 12.89 4.14
CA TRP A 59 5.47 14.07 3.31
C TRP A 59 5.00 15.29 4.12
N ASN A 60 5.89 16.27 4.33
CA ASN A 60 5.66 17.41 5.23
C ASN A 60 5.33 18.73 4.52
N PHE A 61 4.81 18.71 3.29
CA PHE A 61 4.59 19.92 2.47
C PHE A 61 3.19 19.99 1.87
#